data_AF-A0A7Y3HQ12-F1
#
_entry.id   AF-A0A7Y3HQ12-F1
#
_cell.length_a   1.000
_cell.length_b   1.000
_cell.length_c   1.000
_cell.angle_alpha   90.00
_cell.angle_beta   90.00
_cell.angle_gamma   90.00
#
_symmetry.space_group_name_H-M   'P 1'
#
loop_
_entity.id
_entity.type
_entity.pdbx_description
1 polymer ?
#
loop_
_entity_poly.entity_id
_entity_poly.type
_entity_poly.pdbx_seq_one_letter_code
_entity_poly.pdbx_strand_id
1 'polypeptide(L)'
;MLPVVLVNAQDLPPNAEPGKCYAKCVAVDEYKTETVTVQTKAASKRIESIPAVYETITEQVIAKEASTRIEVIPAVYETVTEEVVDTDASTRIVSVPAVYETVTETIVIAPATTKWVKGKADPNCLSANPDDCRVMCLVDVPEKTKTVSKRVLKTPATSNTVDIPAKYKTVSRKALKTPAATRSVEVPAVYKTVSKRVLKTPAATREIEIPAEYRDVTKTVLVNKGGWSGWKEVVCAQQITPKLIRAVQAALEAKGYDVGPHGLDNIMGVDTKAALRKFQTDNKLPVGNLNIETMSALGVAGY
;
A
#
# COMPACT_ATOMS: atom_id res chain seq x y z
N MET A 1 54.87 -22.97 -49.80
CA MET A 1 53.45 -22.60 -49.64
C MET A 1 53.09 -22.78 -48.17
N LEU A 2 52.90 -21.69 -47.44
CA LEU A 2 52.40 -21.74 -46.06
C LEU A 2 50.89 -22.02 -46.09
N PRO A 3 50.37 -22.88 -45.20
CA PRO A 3 48.94 -23.16 -45.17
C PRO A 3 48.19 -21.95 -44.61
N VAL A 4 47.26 -21.43 -45.40
CA VAL A 4 46.28 -20.43 -44.96
C VAL A 4 45.31 -21.15 -44.04
N VAL A 5 45.40 -20.87 -42.74
CA VAL A 5 44.40 -21.29 -41.76
C VAL A 5 43.16 -20.42 -42.00
N LEU A 6 42.14 -21.01 -42.60
CA LEU A 6 40.80 -20.41 -42.69
C LEU A 6 40.20 -20.32 -41.29
N VAL A 7 40.28 -19.14 -40.68
CA VAL A 7 39.54 -18.81 -39.45
C VAL A 7 38.06 -18.67 -39.83
N ASN A 8 37.20 -19.46 -39.19
CA ASN A 8 35.74 -19.35 -39.34
C ASN A 8 35.30 -17.90 -39.06
N ALA A 9 34.76 -17.22 -40.08
CA ALA A 9 34.33 -15.82 -40.03
C ALA A 9 33.12 -15.54 -39.10
N GLN A 10 32.57 -16.56 -38.44
CA GLN A 10 31.36 -16.43 -37.63
C GLN A 10 31.58 -15.77 -36.27
N ASP A 11 32.82 -15.51 -35.87
CA ASP A 11 33.11 -14.94 -34.56
C ASP A 11 34.05 -13.73 -34.62
N LEU A 12 34.11 -13.00 -35.74
CA LEU A 12 34.89 -11.76 -35.89
C LEU A 12 33.98 -10.51 -35.75
N PRO A 13 34.52 -9.33 -35.39
CA PRO A 13 33.75 -8.09 -35.38
C PRO A 13 33.19 -7.82 -36.78
N PRO A 14 31.87 -7.63 -36.94
CA PRO A 14 31.25 -7.51 -38.26
C PRO A 14 31.71 -6.27 -39.03
N ASN A 15 32.19 -5.23 -38.34
CA ASN A 15 32.70 -3.98 -38.91
C ASN A 15 34.07 -3.61 -38.30
N ALA A 16 35.06 -4.50 -38.42
CA ALA A 16 36.41 -4.21 -37.92
C ALA A 16 37.15 -3.21 -38.82
N GLU A 17 37.69 -2.14 -38.24
CA GLU A 17 38.54 -1.19 -38.95
C GLU A 17 40.04 -1.54 -38.78
N PRO A 18 40.86 -1.38 -39.84
CA PRO A 18 42.31 -1.57 -39.73
C PRO A 18 42.93 -0.71 -38.62
N GLY A 19 43.79 -1.30 -37.81
CA GLY A 19 44.46 -0.62 -36.70
C GLY A 19 43.63 -0.48 -35.42
N LYS A 20 42.40 -1.00 -35.39
CA LYS A 20 41.54 -1.07 -34.19
C LYS A 20 41.54 -2.46 -33.59
N CYS A 21 41.44 -2.51 -32.27
CA CYS A 21 41.34 -3.76 -31.52
C CYS A 21 39.94 -3.90 -30.95
N TYR A 22 39.41 -5.11 -30.94
CA TYR A 22 38.08 -5.37 -30.43
C TYR A 22 38.15 -6.45 -29.36
N ALA A 23 37.33 -6.31 -28.33
CA ALA A 23 37.17 -7.34 -27.32
C ALA A 23 35.71 -7.67 -27.09
N LYS A 24 35.57 -8.91 -26.67
CA LYS A 24 34.35 -9.53 -26.21
C LYS A 24 34.02 -9.04 -24.79
N CYS A 25 33.18 -8.02 -24.64
CA CYS A 25 32.85 -7.42 -23.33
C CYS A 25 31.49 -7.88 -22.78
N VAL A 26 31.34 -7.84 -21.45
CA VAL A 26 30.06 -8.11 -20.78
C VAL A 26 29.39 -6.79 -20.45
N ALA A 27 28.20 -6.56 -21.00
CA ALA A 27 27.34 -5.46 -20.59
C ALA A 27 26.65 -5.83 -19.28
N VAL A 28 26.55 -4.86 -18.36
CA VAL A 28 25.79 -5.01 -17.12
C VAL A 28 24.30 -4.78 -17.39
N ASP A 29 23.46 -5.42 -16.58
CA ASP A 29 22.01 -5.19 -16.62
C ASP A 29 21.68 -3.73 -16.26
N GLU A 30 20.78 -3.12 -17.02
CA GLU A 30 20.27 -1.79 -16.71
C GLU A 30 18.89 -1.88 -16.06
N TYR A 31 18.78 -1.34 -14.85
CA TYR A 31 17.54 -1.27 -14.08
C TYR A 31 17.02 0.15 -13.97
N LYS A 32 15.70 0.30 -13.97
CA LYS A 32 14.98 1.53 -13.65
C LYS A 32 14.10 1.29 -12.43
N THR A 33 14.05 2.28 -11.56
CA THR A 33 13.12 2.29 -10.42
C THR A 33 11.79 2.88 -10.86
N GLU A 34 10.71 2.15 -10.61
CA GLU A 34 9.34 2.60 -10.81
C GLU A 34 8.59 2.57 -9.48
N THR A 35 7.73 3.56 -9.28
CA THR A 35 6.92 3.69 -8.06
C THR A 35 5.52 3.19 -8.37
N VAL A 36 5.07 2.18 -7.63
CA VAL A 36 3.71 1.64 -7.74
C VAL A 36 2.94 2.03 -6.48
N THR A 37 1.82 2.74 -6.66
CA THR A 37 0.87 3.09 -5.60
C THR A 37 -0.01 1.88 -5.28
N VAL A 38 0.14 1.29 -4.10
CA VAL A 38 -0.70 0.17 -3.64
C VAL A 38 -1.67 0.66 -2.59
N GLN A 39 -2.96 0.37 -2.77
CA GLN A 39 -3.99 0.66 -1.78
C GLN A 39 -3.84 -0.28 -0.58
N THR A 40 -3.46 0.26 0.59
CA THR A 40 -3.27 -0.51 1.83
C THR A 40 -4.58 -0.68 2.59
N LYS A 41 -5.48 0.29 2.45
CA LYS A 41 -6.80 0.30 3.10
C LYS A 41 -7.85 0.87 2.16
N ALA A 42 -8.94 0.12 2.00
CA ALA A 42 -10.06 0.59 1.21
C ALA A 42 -10.78 1.76 1.90
N ALA A 43 -11.33 2.68 1.09
CA ALA A 43 -12.26 3.66 1.61
C ALA A 43 -13.44 2.92 2.25
N SER A 44 -13.89 3.41 3.40
CA SER A 44 -15.01 2.82 4.11
C SER A 44 -15.91 3.89 4.69
N LYS A 45 -17.08 3.48 5.16
CA LYS A 45 -18.05 4.37 5.77
C LYS A 45 -18.24 3.97 7.23
N ARG A 46 -18.32 4.96 8.11
CA ARG A 46 -18.74 4.78 9.50
C ARG A 46 -20.11 5.41 9.70
N ILE A 47 -21.03 4.64 10.27
CA ILE A 47 -22.36 5.11 10.64
C ILE A 47 -22.32 5.57 12.10
N GLU A 48 -22.75 6.79 12.34
CA GLU A 48 -22.93 7.36 13.67
C GLU A 48 -24.43 7.53 13.96
N SER A 49 -24.89 7.05 15.11
CA SER A 49 -26.30 7.15 15.51
C SER A 49 -26.56 8.44 16.29
N ILE A 50 -27.56 9.19 15.85
CA ILE A 50 -28.06 10.40 16.50
C ILE A 50 -29.33 9.99 17.28
N PRO A 51 -29.34 10.10 18.62
CA PRO A 51 -30.48 9.65 19.42
C PRO A 51 -31.71 10.52 19.21
N ALA A 52 -32.89 9.93 19.44
CA ALA A 52 -34.17 10.65 19.40
C ALA A 52 -34.26 11.72 20.51
N VAL A 53 -34.83 12.87 20.17
CA VAL A 53 -35.09 13.97 21.11
C VAL A 53 -36.55 13.94 21.53
N TYR A 54 -36.80 14.05 22.83
CA TYR A 54 -38.14 14.06 23.41
C TYR A 54 -38.43 15.40 24.08
N GLU A 55 -39.70 15.80 24.09
CA GLU A 55 -40.17 16.96 24.85
C GLU A 55 -41.36 16.57 25.75
N THR A 56 -41.53 17.31 26.85
CA THR A 56 -42.64 17.10 27.78
C THR A 56 -43.72 18.13 27.49
N ILE A 57 -44.92 17.66 27.14
CA ILE A 57 -46.10 18.50 26.93
C ILE A 57 -47.08 18.24 28.05
N THR A 58 -47.69 19.31 28.57
CA THR A 58 -48.73 19.25 29.60
C THR A 58 -50.11 19.31 28.96
N GLU A 59 -50.98 18.37 29.28
CA GLU A 59 -52.37 18.33 28.84
C GLU A 59 -53.29 18.38 30.07
N GLN A 60 -54.33 19.22 30.01
CA GLN A 60 -55.33 19.30 31.07
C GLN A 60 -56.40 18.23 30.82
N VAL A 61 -56.45 17.23 31.68
CA VAL A 61 -57.53 16.24 31.67
C VAL A 61 -58.54 16.59 32.76
N ILE A 62 -59.82 16.45 32.44
CA ILE A 62 -60.91 16.71 33.39
C ILE A 62 -60.86 15.61 34.45
N ALA A 63 -60.40 15.96 35.64
CA ALA A 63 -60.31 15.00 36.76
C ALA A 63 -61.63 14.87 37.50
N LYS A 64 -62.43 15.94 37.47
CA LYS A 64 -63.78 15.98 38.01
C LYS A 64 -64.59 16.98 37.19
N GLU A 65 -65.64 16.49 36.53
CA GLU A 65 -66.56 17.32 35.77
C GLU A 65 -67.23 18.35 36.71
N ALA A 66 -67.64 19.50 36.15
CA ALA A 66 -68.39 20.49 36.90
C ALA A 66 -69.67 19.83 37.42
N SER A 67 -69.93 19.96 38.72
CA SER A 67 -71.04 19.27 39.37
C SER A 67 -71.91 20.28 40.09
N THR A 68 -73.22 20.14 39.99
CA THR A 68 -74.14 20.82 40.88
C THR A 68 -74.19 20.05 42.22
N ARG A 69 -73.94 20.72 43.34
CA ARG A 69 -74.09 20.16 44.69
C ARG A 69 -75.54 20.32 45.12
N ILE A 70 -76.07 19.21 45.59
CA ILE A 70 -77.47 19.08 45.84
C ILE A 70 -77.64 18.16 47.09
N GLU A 71 -78.31 18.57 48.18
CA GLU A 71 -78.45 17.77 49.43
C GLU A 71 -79.57 16.71 49.34
N VAL A 72 -79.33 15.39 49.61
CA VAL A 72 -80.20 14.20 49.99
C VAL A 72 -79.56 12.81 49.55
N ILE A 73 -79.86 11.72 50.32
CA ILE A 73 -79.74 10.22 50.19
C ILE A 73 -78.55 9.62 49.38
N PRO A 74 -77.80 8.60 49.88
CA PRO A 74 -76.53 8.18 49.25
C PRO A 74 -76.68 7.33 47.96
N ALA A 75 -75.86 7.66 46.96
CA ALA A 75 -75.76 6.97 45.66
C ALA A 75 -74.65 5.90 45.64
N VAL A 76 -74.81 4.91 44.74
CA VAL A 76 -73.84 3.83 44.48
C VAL A 76 -72.95 4.21 43.27
N TYR A 77 -71.63 4.06 43.43
CA TYR A 77 -70.62 4.40 42.41
C TYR A 77 -70.01 3.14 41.79
N GLU A 78 -69.69 3.20 40.51
CA GLU A 78 -68.88 2.19 39.81
C GLU A 78 -67.57 2.84 39.35
N THR A 79 -66.46 2.09 39.43
CA THR A 79 -65.14 2.60 39.00
C THR A 79 -64.91 2.14 37.58
N VAL A 80 -64.71 3.09 36.66
CA VAL A 80 -64.38 2.81 35.25
C VAL A 80 -62.92 3.19 35.03
N THR A 81 -62.16 2.28 34.43
CA THR A 81 -60.73 2.43 34.12
C THR A 81 -60.53 2.73 32.65
N GLU A 82 -59.68 3.71 32.34
CA GLU A 82 -59.28 4.07 30.97
C GLU A 82 -57.74 4.08 30.87
N GLU A 83 -57.19 3.50 29.81
CA GLU A 83 -55.75 3.43 29.58
C GLU A 83 -55.27 4.63 28.76
N VAL A 84 -54.32 5.38 29.31
CA VAL A 84 -53.70 6.53 28.65
C VAL A 84 -52.24 6.20 28.33
N VAL A 85 -51.78 6.58 27.14
CA VAL A 85 -50.37 6.40 26.71
C VAL A 85 -49.46 7.30 27.58
N ASP A 86 -48.57 6.68 28.36
CA ASP A 86 -47.59 7.35 29.23
C ASP A 86 -46.29 7.67 28.50
N THR A 87 -45.89 6.81 27.56
CA THR A 87 -44.74 7.02 26.69
C THR A 87 -45.00 6.34 25.35
N ASP A 88 -44.89 7.09 24.25
CA ASP A 88 -45.09 6.56 22.91
C ASP A 88 -44.06 5.48 22.54
N ALA A 89 -44.45 4.58 21.65
CA ALA A 89 -43.52 3.64 21.04
C ALA A 89 -42.44 4.42 20.29
N SER A 90 -41.19 4.00 20.42
CA SER A 90 -40.06 4.64 19.74
C SER A 90 -39.08 3.58 19.24
N THR A 91 -38.13 3.99 18.43
CA THR A 91 -37.11 3.09 17.90
C THR A 91 -35.72 3.62 18.23
N ARG A 92 -34.77 2.71 18.42
CA ARG A 92 -33.36 3.05 18.62
C ARG A 92 -32.50 2.31 17.61
N ILE A 93 -31.58 3.04 16.99
CA ILE A 93 -30.64 2.50 16.01
C ILE A 93 -29.37 2.03 16.72
N VAL A 94 -28.99 0.78 16.51
CA VAL A 94 -27.74 0.18 16.98
C VAL A 94 -26.80 -0.01 15.78
N SER A 95 -25.63 0.61 15.83
CA SER A 95 -24.61 0.50 14.77
C SER A 95 -23.85 -0.82 14.86
N VAL A 96 -23.79 -1.58 13.77
CA VAL A 96 -22.96 -2.77 13.61
C VAL A 96 -21.70 -2.37 12.82
N PRO A 97 -20.49 -2.48 13.40
CA PRO A 97 -19.26 -2.03 12.73
C PRO A 97 -18.92 -2.90 11.53
N ALA A 98 -18.22 -2.30 10.55
CA ALA A 98 -17.70 -3.00 9.39
C ALA A 98 -16.68 -4.08 9.77
N VAL A 99 -16.80 -5.26 9.16
CA VAL A 99 -15.85 -6.37 9.32
C VAL A 99 -14.82 -6.29 8.20
N TYR A 100 -13.55 -6.43 8.56
CA TYR A 100 -12.44 -6.40 7.63
C TYR A 100 -11.67 -7.73 7.69
N GLU A 101 -11.12 -8.15 6.56
CA GLU A 101 -10.17 -9.26 6.51
C GLU A 101 -8.84 -8.79 5.92
N THR A 102 -7.76 -9.49 6.28
CA THR A 102 -6.42 -9.20 5.78
C THR A 102 -6.10 -10.19 4.67
N VAL A 103 -6.04 -9.69 3.45
CA VAL A 103 -5.58 -10.44 2.28
C VAL A 103 -4.10 -10.12 2.07
N THR A 104 -3.30 -11.12 1.73
CA THR A 104 -1.88 -10.91 1.42
C THR A 104 -1.67 -11.03 -0.09
N GLU A 105 -0.92 -10.09 -0.65
CA GLU A 105 -0.55 -10.07 -2.06
C GLU A 105 0.98 -10.05 -2.16
N THR A 106 1.54 -10.96 -2.95
CA THR A 106 2.98 -11.08 -3.14
C THR A 106 3.38 -10.32 -4.39
N ILE A 107 4.19 -9.28 -4.22
CA ILE A 107 4.66 -8.43 -5.32
C ILE A 107 6.13 -8.76 -5.59
N VAL A 108 6.46 -9.08 -6.84
CA VAL A 108 7.85 -9.23 -7.30
C VAL A 108 8.50 -7.85 -7.32
N ILE A 109 9.47 -7.61 -6.43
CA ILE A 109 10.19 -6.33 -6.28
C ILE A 109 11.51 -6.30 -7.09
N ALA A 110 12.03 -7.48 -7.44
CA ALA A 110 13.11 -7.65 -8.41
C ALA A 110 12.83 -8.92 -9.22
N PRO A 111 12.78 -8.86 -10.56
CA PRO A 111 12.50 -10.03 -11.38
C PRO A 111 13.64 -11.05 -11.31
N ALA A 112 13.34 -12.30 -11.66
CA ALA A 112 14.37 -13.32 -11.84
C ALA A 112 15.22 -12.90 -13.04
N THR A 113 16.54 -12.97 -12.87
CA THR A 113 17.49 -12.60 -13.92
C THR A 113 18.56 -13.67 -14.04
N THR A 114 19.36 -13.56 -15.09
CA THR A 114 20.44 -14.50 -15.37
C THR A 114 21.73 -13.72 -15.52
N LYS A 115 22.77 -14.06 -14.74
CA LYS A 115 24.05 -13.35 -14.81
C LYS A 115 25.17 -14.30 -15.20
N TRP A 116 26.15 -13.79 -15.94
CA TRP A 116 27.36 -14.53 -16.26
C TRP A 116 28.37 -14.41 -15.13
N VAL A 117 28.83 -15.54 -14.60
CA VAL A 117 29.90 -15.60 -13.59
C VAL A 117 31.06 -16.44 -14.10
N LYS A 118 32.29 -16.06 -13.74
CA LYS A 118 33.49 -16.83 -14.11
C LYS A 118 33.49 -18.13 -13.31
N GLY A 119 33.32 -19.24 -14.02
CA GLY A 119 33.44 -20.58 -13.47
C GLY A 119 34.90 -20.96 -13.23
N LYS A 120 35.10 -22.19 -12.77
CA LYS A 120 36.43 -22.78 -12.64
C LYS A 120 37.07 -22.92 -14.02
N ALA A 121 38.40 -22.85 -14.06
CA ALA A 121 39.13 -23.16 -15.28
C ALA A 121 38.85 -24.62 -15.66
N ASP A 122 38.49 -24.86 -16.93
CA ASP A 122 38.28 -26.20 -17.46
C ASP A 122 39.62 -26.98 -17.39
N PRO A 123 39.69 -28.10 -16.66
CA PRO A 123 40.89 -28.91 -16.55
C PRO A 123 41.40 -29.48 -17.88
N ASN A 124 40.54 -29.59 -18.90
CA ASN A 124 40.86 -30.16 -20.20
C ASN A 124 41.16 -29.09 -21.27
N CYS A 125 41.23 -27.83 -20.86
CA CYS A 125 41.57 -26.73 -21.74
C CYS A 125 43.01 -26.83 -22.24
N LEU A 126 43.18 -26.67 -23.55
CA LEU A 126 44.48 -26.79 -24.22
C LEU A 126 45.30 -25.48 -24.21
N SER A 127 44.79 -24.39 -23.63
CA SER A 127 45.51 -23.13 -23.52
C SER A 127 46.50 -23.15 -22.36
N ALA A 128 47.73 -22.66 -22.59
CA ALA A 128 48.75 -22.52 -21.55
C ALA A 128 48.40 -21.44 -20.50
N ASN A 129 47.45 -20.56 -20.80
CA ASN A 129 47.00 -19.50 -19.90
C ASN A 129 45.74 -19.95 -19.12
N PRO A 130 45.80 -20.06 -17.77
CA PRO A 130 44.66 -20.50 -16.95
C PRO A 130 43.43 -19.60 -17.04
N ASP A 131 43.61 -18.32 -17.39
CA ASP A 131 42.49 -17.37 -17.51
C ASP A 131 41.67 -17.56 -18.80
N ASP A 132 42.29 -18.06 -19.87
CA ASP A 132 41.59 -18.40 -21.13
C ASP A 132 40.72 -19.65 -20.97
N CYS A 133 41.04 -20.46 -19.96
CA CYS A 133 40.34 -21.70 -19.64
C CYS A 133 39.13 -21.48 -18.72
N ARG A 134 38.88 -20.25 -18.24
CA ARG A 134 37.74 -19.96 -17.36
C ARG A 134 36.43 -19.92 -18.14
N VAL A 135 35.65 -20.97 -18.01
CA VAL A 135 34.32 -21.07 -18.63
C VAL A 135 33.37 -20.10 -17.92
N MET A 136 32.69 -19.25 -18.70
CA MET A 136 31.63 -18.39 -18.20
C MET A 136 30.37 -19.22 -18.01
N CYS A 137 29.83 -19.25 -16.79
CA CYS A 137 28.58 -19.94 -16.49
C CYS A 137 27.46 -18.91 -16.35
N LEU A 138 26.35 -19.14 -17.06
CA LEU A 138 25.12 -18.40 -16.81
C LEU A 138 24.44 -18.99 -15.59
N VAL A 139 24.25 -18.20 -14.54
CA VAL A 139 23.57 -18.62 -13.31
C VAL A 139 22.27 -17.84 -13.13
N ASP A 140 21.25 -18.55 -12.65
CA ASP A 140 19.96 -17.95 -12.30
C ASP A 140 20.08 -17.16 -11.00
N VAL A 141 19.62 -15.92 -11.03
CA VAL A 141 19.41 -15.06 -9.87
C VAL A 141 17.91 -15.09 -9.60
N PRO A 142 17.46 -15.70 -8.48
CA PRO A 142 16.04 -15.84 -8.20
C PRO A 142 15.39 -14.47 -8.01
N GLU A 143 14.11 -14.37 -8.38
CA GLU A 143 13.33 -13.17 -8.14
C GLU A 143 13.20 -12.91 -6.64
N LYS A 144 13.20 -11.63 -6.26
CA LYS A 144 12.91 -11.21 -4.89
C LYS A 144 11.47 -10.74 -4.83
N THR A 145 10.73 -11.29 -3.87
CA THR A 145 9.34 -10.95 -3.63
C THR A 145 9.19 -10.23 -2.28
N LYS A 146 8.13 -9.44 -2.17
CA LYS A 146 7.71 -8.81 -0.93
C LYS A 146 6.22 -9.02 -0.76
N THR A 147 5.82 -9.57 0.38
CA THR A 147 4.42 -9.72 0.74
C THR A 147 3.90 -8.41 1.31
N VAL A 148 2.79 -7.93 0.76
CA VAL A 148 2.07 -6.75 1.27
C VAL A 148 0.73 -7.23 1.79
N SER A 149 0.37 -6.82 3.00
CA SER A 149 -0.94 -7.06 3.58
C SER A 149 -1.91 -5.94 3.19
N LYS A 150 -3.04 -6.31 2.62
CA LYS A 150 -4.16 -5.44 2.26
C LYS A 150 -5.32 -5.74 3.19
N ARG A 151 -5.82 -4.72 3.89
CA ARG A 151 -7.05 -4.85 4.69
C ARG A 151 -8.24 -4.51 3.81
N VAL A 152 -8.98 -5.52 3.38
CA VAL A 152 -10.16 -5.37 2.51
C VAL A 152 -11.44 -5.38 3.33
N LEU A 153 -12.43 -4.59 2.88
CA LEU A 153 -13.75 -4.54 3.48
C LEU A 153 -14.50 -5.83 3.14
N LYS A 154 -14.76 -6.68 4.14
CA LYS A 154 -15.50 -7.94 3.95
C LYS A 154 -17.00 -7.71 4.05
N THR A 155 -17.42 -6.95 5.05
CA THR A 155 -18.83 -6.63 5.28
C THR A 155 -18.93 -5.14 5.66
N PRO A 156 -19.72 -4.34 4.93
CA PRO A 156 -19.88 -2.93 5.23
C PRO A 156 -20.53 -2.74 6.61
N ALA A 157 -20.31 -1.57 7.21
CA ALA A 157 -21.03 -1.20 8.42
C ALA A 157 -22.52 -1.13 8.12
N THR A 158 -23.34 -1.69 9.00
CA THR A 158 -24.81 -1.66 8.89
C THR A 158 -25.40 -1.16 10.20
N SER A 159 -26.70 -0.90 10.21
CA SER A 159 -27.41 -0.49 11.41
C SER A 159 -28.69 -1.28 11.56
N ASN A 160 -29.01 -1.69 12.78
CA ASN A 160 -30.25 -2.37 13.11
C ASN A 160 -31.16 -1.45 13.90
N THR A 161 -32.46 -1.48 13.60
CA THR A 161 -33.49 -0.75 14.34
C THR A 161 -34.10 -1.68 15.39
N VAL A 162 -34.12 -1.24 16.65
CA VAL A 162 -34.76 -1.95 17.76
C VAL A 162 -35.99 -1.18 18.20
N ASP A 163 -37.15 -1.83 18.17
CA ASP A 163 -38.42 -1.25 18.58
C ASP A 163 -38.56 -1.23 20.12
N ILE A 164 -38.95 -0.09 20.67
CA ILE A 164 -39.24 0.14 22.08
C ILE A 164 -40.75 0.35 22.19
N PRO A 165 -41.51 -0.59 22.80
CA PRO A 165 -42.96 -0.53 22.85
C PRO A 165 -43.46 0.63 23.72
N ALA A 166 -44.66 1.14 23.39
CA ALA A 166 -45.34 2.16 24.18
C ALA A 166 -45.68 1.64 25.59
N LYS A 167 -45.61 2.52 26.58
CA LYS A 167 -46.04 2.24 27.96
C LYS A 167 -47.37 2.92 28.22
N TYR A 168 -48.30 2.21 28.83
CA TYR A 168 -49.63 2.69 29.19
C TYR A 168 -49.74 2.87 30.70
N LYS A 169 -50.51 3.87 31.15
CA LYS A 169 -50.94 4.05 32.53
C LYS A 169 -52.45 4.08 32.60
N THR A 170 -53.02 3.30 33.52
CA THR A 170 -54.45 3.28 33.77
C THR A 170 -54.84 4.42 34.70
N VAL A 171 -55.78 5.27 34.28
CA VAL A 171 -56.38 6.31 35.13
C VAL A 171 -57.78 5.85 35.50
N SER A 172 -58.12 5.88 36.78
CA SER A 172 -59.45 5.49 37.28
C SER A 172 -60.30 6.73 37.56
N ARG A 173 -61.55 6.70 37.08
CA ARG A 173 -62.57 7.69 37.44
C ARG A 173 -63.83 6.98 37.94
N LYS A 174 -64.43 7.51 39.01
CA LYS A 174 -65.70 6.99 39.52
C LYS A 174 -66.85 7.59 38.71
N ALA A 175 -67.62 6.74 38.04
CA ALA A 175 -68.82 7.11 37.31
C ALA A 175 -70.06 6.69 38.10
N LEU A 176 -71.10 7.54 38.07
CA LEU A 176 -72.32 7.38 38.86
C LEU A 176 -73.26 6.36 38.18
N LYS A 177 -73.63 5.28 38.88
CA LYS A 177 -74.51 4.22 38.32
C LYS A 177 -76.00 4.45 38.60
N THR A 178 -76.34 5.05 39.75
CA THR A 178 -77.73 5.33 40.13
C THR A 178 -77.80 6.66 40.88
N PRO A 179 -78.56 7.66 40.40
CA PRO A 179 -78.56 9.01 40.98
C PRO A 179 -79.42 9.11 42.26
N ALA A 180 -79.09 10.07 43.12
CA ALA A 180 -79.89 10.49 44.29
C ALA A 180 -80.54 11.87 44.06
N ALA A 181 -81.68 12.16 44.69
CA ALA A 181 -82.60 13.27 44.32
C ALA A 181 -82.59 14.46 45.31
N THR A 182 -82.42 15.71 44.86
CA THR A 182 -81.91 16.83 45.70
C THR A 182 -82.15 18.29 45.09
N ARG A 183 -81.98 19.46 45.82
CA ARG A 183 -81.88 20.94 45.36
C ARG A 183 -80.47 21.63 45.13
N SER A 184 -80.21 22.40 44.04
CA SER A 184 -78.85 22.67 43.44
C SER A 184 -78.04 23.97 43.75
N VAL A 185 -76.68 23.86 43.75
CA VAL A 185 -75.64 24.93 43.74
C VAL A 185 -74.47 24.53 42.82
N GLU A 186 -73.97 25.40 41.93
CA GLU A 186 -72.92 25.06 40.94
C GLU A 186 -71.50 25.00 41.53
N VAL A 187 -70.76 23.92 41.27
CA VAL A 187 -69.33 23.75 41.62
C VAL A 187 -68.52 23.59 40.32
N PRO A 188 -67.49 24.42 40.08
CA PRO A 188 -66.71 24.38 38.84
C PRO A 188 -65.89 23.09 38.68
N ALA A 189 -65.62 22.70 37.44
CA ALA A 189 -64.81 21.53 37.11
C ALA A 189 -63.38 21.69 37.66
N VAL A 190 -62.82 20.60 38.18
CA VAL A 190 -61.43 20.54 38.64
C VAL A 190 -60.60 19.83 37.58
N TYR A 191 -59.70 20.58 36.96
CA TYR A 191 -58.73 20.06 35.99
C TYR A 191 -57.50 19.51 36.71
N LYS A 192 -56.94 18.40 36.22
CA LYS A 192 -55.60 17.96 36.60
C LYS A 192 -54.68 18.06 35.40
N THR A 193 -53.47 18.53 35.63
CA THR A 193 -52.43 18.58 34.62
C THR A 193 -51.71 17.24 34.59
N VAL A 194 -51.70 16.58 33.44
CA VAL A 194 -50.91 15.37 33.22
C VAL A 194 -49.79 15.72 32.25
N SER A 195 -48.56 15.30 32.59
CA SER A 195 -47.39 15.49 31.74
C SER A 195 -47.17 14.24 30.88
N LYS A 196 -47.14 14.40 29.55
CA LYS A 196 -46.78 13.33 28.61
C LYS A 196 -45.46 13.65 27.91
N ARG A 197 -44.61 12.64 27.70
CA ARG A 197 -43.34 12.77 26.99
C ARG A 197 -43.53 12.33 25.54
N VAL A 198 -43.49 13.27 24.60
CA VAL A 198 -43.70 13.02 23.18
C VAL A 198 -42.39 13.08 22.39
N LEU A 199 -42.32 12.30 21.32
CA LEU A 199 -41.18 12.28 20.39
C LEU A 199 -41.16 13.58 19.57
N LYS A 200 -40.13 14.42 19.76
CA LYS A 200 -39.96 15.68 19.02
C LYS A 200 -39.22 15.46 17.70
N THR A 201 -38.13 14.69 17.76
CA THR A 201 -37.28 14.41 16.58
C THR A 201 -36.87 12.95 16.62
N PRO A 202 -37.15 12.16 15.56
CA PRO A 202 -36.79 10.75 15.50
C PRO A 202 -35.28 10.54 15.48
N ALA A 203 -34.83 9.35 15.89
CA ALA A 203 -33.44 8.96 15.77
C ALA A 203 -33.02 8.97 14.29
N ALA A 204 -31.81 9.44 14.02
CA ALA A 204 -31.27 9.53 12.66
C ALA A 204 -29.86 8.92 12.61
N THR A 205 -29.37 8.62 11.41
CA THR A 205 -28.00 8.20 11.19
C THR A 205 -27.25 9.24 10.38
N ARG A 206 -25.94 9.34 10.60
CA ARG A 206 -25.02 10.11 9.78
C ARG A 206 -23.91 9.21 9.27
N GLU A 207 -23.68 9.23 7.95
CA GLU A 207 -22.53 8.57 7.34
C GLU A 207 -21.32 9.50 7.33
N ILE A 208 -20.17 8.97 7.76
CA ILE A 208 -18.87 9.63 7.67
C ILE A 208 -17.99 8.79 6.77
N GLU A 209 -17.48 9.39 5.69
CA GLU A 209 -16.56 8.75 4.76
C GLU A 209 -15.14 8.74 5.31
N ILE A 210 -14.52 7.56 5.32
CA ILE A 210 -13.12 7.35 5.67
C ILE A 210 -12.35 7.12 4.36
N PRO A 211 -11.42 8.01 3.98
CA PRO A 211 -10.72 7.89 2.70
C PRO A 211 -9.84 6.64 2.64
N ALA A 212 -9.58 6.18 1.42
CA ALA A 212 -8.62 5.10 1.17
C ALA A 212 -7.19 5.57 1.53
N GLU A 213 -6.41 4.66 2.11
CA GLU A 213 -4.99 4.90 2.37
C GLU A 213 -4.15 4.17 1.32
N TYR A 214 -3.10 4.85 0.84
CA TYR A 214 -2.19 4.35 -0.19
C TYR A 214 -0.77 4.34 0.34
N ARG A 215 0.04 3.42 -0.20
CA ARG A 215 1.47 3.36 0.06
C ARG A 215 2.22 3.18 -1.25
N ASP A 216 3.27 3.97 -1.40
CA ASP A 216 4.20 3.83 -2.52
C ASP A 216 5.17 2.69 -2.25
N VAL A 217 5.29 1.81 -3.23
CA VAL A 217 6.28 0.73 -3.24
C VAL A 217 7.17 0.91 -4.46
N THR A 218 8.46 1.08 -4.23
CA THR A 218 9.46 1.14 -5.29
C THR A 218 9.79 -0.26 -5.77
N LYS A 219 9.68 -0.49 -7.08
CA LYS A 219 10.09 -1.71 -7.76
C LYS A 219 11.19 -1.40 -8.76
N THR A 220 12.16 -2.30 -8.87
CA THR A 220 13.17 -2.27 -9.93
C THR A 220 12.70 -3.11 -11.11
N VAL A 221 12.71 -2.51 -12.30
CA VAL A 221 12.37 -3.17 -13.57
C VAL A 221 13.64 -3.22 -14.43
N LEU A 222 13.92 -4.40 -14.99
CA LEU A 222 15.01 -4.58 -15.96
C LEU A 222 14.60 -3.89 -17.27
N VAL A 223 15.35 -2.86 -17.67
CA VAL A 223 15.10 -2.10 -18.91
C VAL A 223 15.87 -2.71 -20.06
N ASN A 224 17.17 -2.96 -19.86
CA ASN A 224 18.03 -3.60 -20.83
C ASN A 224 18.72 -4.79 -20.17
N LYS A 225 18.49 -5.99 -20.72
CA LYS A 225 19.18 -7.19 -20.29
C LYS A 225 20.65 -7.08 -20.72
N GLY A 226 21.55 -7.18 -19.75
CA GLY A 226 22.98 -7.27 -19.99
C GLY A 226 23.36 -8.63 -20.57
N GLY A 227 24.66 -8.90 -20.61
CA GLY A 227 25.19 -10.14 -21.14
C GLY A 227 26.31 -9.91 -22.15
N TRP A 228 26.46 -10.87 -23.05
CA TRP A 228 27.53 -10.88 -24.04
C TRP A 228 27.28 -9.74 -25.05
N SER A 229 27.84 -8.56 -24.78
CA SER A 229 27.72 -7.43 -25.69
C SER A 229 28.60 -7.70 -26.90
N GLY A 230 28.11 -7.35 -28.10
CA GLY A 230 28.87 -7.49 -29.33
C GLY A 230 30.25 -6.84 -29.23
N TRP A 231 31.13 -7.14 -30.19
CA TRP A 231 32.49 -6.62 -30.24
C TRP A 231 32.59 -5.12 -29.93
N LYS A 232 33.31 -4.79 -28.86
CA LYS A 232 33.59 -3.41 -28.45
C LYS A 232 35.03 -3.05 -28.78
N GLU A 233 35.24 -1.85 -29.31
CA GLU A 233 36.59 -1.33 -29.54
C GLU A 233 37.33 -1.18 -28.20
N VAL A 234 38.56 -1.68 -28.17
CA VAL A 234 39.47 -1.61 -27.03
C VAL A 234 40.80 -1.01 -27.43
N VAL A 235 41.50 -0.49 -26.43
CA VAL A 235 42.88 -0.04 -26.61
C VAL A 235 43.73 -1.24 -27.04
N CYS A 236 44.46 -1.10 -28.15
CA CYS A 236 45.32 -2.15 -28.65
C CYS A 236 46.47 -2.43 -27.69
N ALA A 237 46.92 -3.69 -27.61
CA ALA A 237 48.00 -4.08 -26.70
C ALA A 237 49.27 -3.23 -26.87
N GLN A 238 49.58 -2.82 -28.11
CA GLN A 238 50.72 -1.98 -28.45
C GLN A 238 50.61 -0.56 -27.89
N GLN A 239 49.39 -0.07 -27.65
CA GLN A 239 49.11 1.25 -27.08
C GLN A 239 49.07 1.23 -25.55
N ILE A 240 48.97 0.04 -24.92
CA ILE A 240 49.01 -0.14 -23.47
C ILE A 240 50.46 0.00 -22.98
N THR A 241 50.93 1.25 -22.90
CA THR A 241 52.26 1.60 -22.42
C THR A 241 52.27 1.82 -20.89
N PRO A 242 53.44 1.74 -20.22
CA PRO A 242 53.54 2.07 -18.79
C PRO A 242 52.99 3.47 -18.47
N LYS A 243 53.24 4.44 -19.36
CA LYS A 243 52.69 5.80 -19.25
C LYS A 243 51.15 5.81 -19.25
N LEU A 244 50.53 5.02 -20.12
CA LEU A 244 49.08 4.88 -20.18
C LEU A 244 48.53 4.21 -18.92
N ILE A 245 49.14 3.11 -18.48
CA ILE A 245 48.74 2.38 -17.28
C ILE A 245 48.77 3.31 -16.06
N ARG A 246 49.84 4.11 -15.92
CA ARG A 246 49.94 5.11 -14.84
C ARG A 246 48.83 6.14 -14.88
N ALA A 247 48.48 6.63 -16.07
CA ALA A 247 47.39 7.59 -16.24
C ALA A 247 46.03 6.98 -15.86
N VAL A 248 45.81 5.70 -16.21
CA VAL A 248 44.62 4.95 -15.80
C VAL A 248 44.57 4.74 -14.29
N GLN A 249 45.68 4.33 -13.66
CA GLN A 249 45.78 4.18 -12.19
C GLN A 249 45.49 5.51 -11.48
N ALA A 250 46.11 6.60 -11.93
CA ALA A 250 45.88 7.94 -11.40
C ALA A 250 44.40 8.37 -11.53
N ALA A 251 43.79 8.11 -12.69
CA ALA A 251 42.39 8.46 -12.94
C ALA A 251 41.42 7.63 -12.08
N LEU A 252 41.73 6.35 -11.85
CA LEU A 252 40.94 5.47 -10.97
C LEU A 252 41.02 5.96 -9.51
N GLU A 253 42.23 6.20 -8.98
CA GLU A 253 42.39 6.73 -7.63
C GLU A 253 41.70 8.10 -7.46
N ALA A 254 41.87 9.00 -8.43
CA ALA A 254 41.23 10.33 -8.40
C ALA A 254 39.70 10.25 -8.36
N LYS A 255 39.11 9.17 -8.90
CA LYS A 255 37.68 8.89 -8.87
C LYS A 255 37.25 8.01 -7.67
N GLY A 256 38.16 7.73 -6.74
CA GLY A 256 37.89 6.99 -5.51
C GLY A 256 37.93 5.46 -5.66
N TYR A 257 38.53 4.94 -6.73
CA TYR A 257 38.73 3.52 -6.95
C TYR A 257 40.13 3.11 -6.52
N ASP A 258 40.22 2.34 -5.43
CA ASP A 258 41.48 1.84 -4.88
C ASP A 258 42.19 0.90 -5.85
N VAL A 259 43.40 1.27 -6.28
CA VAL A 259 44.25 0.50 -7.20
C VAL A 259 45.24 -0.42 -6.50
N GLY A 260 45.15 -0.53 -5.16
CA GLY A 260 45.94 -1.43 -4.33
C GLY A 260 47.19 -0.77 -3.73
N PRO A 261 47.92 -1.51 -2.88
CA PRO A 261 49.03 -0.99 -2.08
C PRO A 261 50.26 -0.56 -2.90
N HIS A 262 50.36 -1.02 -4.15
CA HIS A 262 51.43 -0.62 -5.08
C HIS A 262 51.18 0.73 -5.75
N GLY A 263 49.95 1.26 -5.67
CA GLY A 263 49.58 2.58 -6.21
C GLY A 263 49.83 2.69 -7.72
N LEU A 264 50.40 3.82 -8.13
CA LEU A 264 50.70 4.16 -9.54
C LEU A 264 52.03 3.55 -10.02
N ASP A 265 52.15 2.23 -9.94
CA ASP A 265 53.35 1.46 -10.27
C ASP A 265 53.59 1.25 -11.78
N ASN A 266 52.69 1.75 -12.63
CA ASN A 266 52.68 1.57 -14.09
C ASN A 266 52.42 0.12 -14.55
N ILE A 267 51.96 -0.76 -13.65
CA ILE A 267 51.68 -2.16 -13.93
C ILE A 267 50.17 -2.38 -13.92
N MET A 268 49.65 -2.97 -15.00
CA MET A 268 48.23 -3.38 -15.06
C MET A 268 48.04 -4.68 -14.26
N GLY A 269 48.21 -4.56 -12.94
CA GLY A 269 48.19 -5.64 -11.96
C GLY A 269 46.78 -6.10 -11.59
N VAL A 270 46.69 -7.03 -10.65
CA VAL A 270 45.41 -7.61 -10.20
C VAL A 270 44.51 -6.53 -9.57
N ASP A 271 45.09 -5.66 -8.73
CA ASP A 271 44.35 -4.62 -8.02
C ASP A 271 43.86 -3.51 -8.97
N THR A 272 44.73 -3.03 -9.87
CA THR A 272 44.32 -2.07 -10.92
C THR A 272 43.23 -2.65 -11.83
N LYS A 273 43.32 -3.94 -12.21
CA LYS A 273 42.26 -4.62 -12.98
C LYS A 273 40.96 -4.73 -12.20
N ALA A 274 41.01 -4.94 -10.89
CA ALA A 274 39.83 -4.98 -10.03
C ALA A 274 39.17 -3.59 -9.92
N ALA A 275 39.96 -2.56 -9.68
CA ALA A 275 39.55 -1.16 -9.65
C ALA A 275 38.87 -0.75 -10.97
N LEU A 276 39.49 -1.09 -12.10
CA LEU A 276 38.97 -0.82 -13.44
C LEU A 276 37.61 -1.48 -13.68
N ARG A 277 37.47 -2.77 -13.33
CA ARG A 277 36.18 -3.49 -13.48
C ARG A 277 35.10 -2.90 -12.59
N LYS A 278 35.47 -2.48 -11.37
CA LYS A 278 34.54 -1.80 -10.45
C LYS A 278 34.09 -0.45 -11.03
N PHE A 279 35.02 0.35 -11.55
CA PHE A 279 34.72 1.59 -12.24
C PHE A 279 33.78 1.38 -13.43
N GLN A 280 34.07 0.41 -14.29
CA GLN A 280 33.21 0.05 -15.42
C GLN A 280 31.80 -0.34 -14.98
N THR A 281 31.69 -1.14 -13.91
CA THR A 281 30.40 -1.58 -13.36
C THR A 281 29.58 -0.40 -12.83
N ASP A 282 30.19 0.44 -11.99
CA ASP A 282 29.52 1.55 -11.33
C ASP A 282 29.07 2.63 -12.35
N ASN A 283 29.78 2.76 -13.47
CA ASN A 283 29.49 3.74 -14.53
C ASN A 283 28.71 3.13 -15.71
N LYS A 284 28.18 1.91 -15.57
CA LYS A 284 27.41 1.21 -16.61
C LYS A 284 28.14 1.06 -17.96
N LEU A 285 29.45 0.87 -17.92
CA LEU A 285 30.31 0.67 -19.10
C LEU A 285 30.51 -0.83 -19.39
N PRO A 286 30.91 -1.22 -20.62
CA PRO A 286 31.28 -2.59 -20.91
C PRO A 286 32.41 -3.07 -19.99
N VAL A 287 32.16 -4.15 -19.24
CA VAL A 287 33.11 -4.66 -18.24
C VAL A 287 34.08 -5.64 -18.89
N GLY A 288 35.38 -5.43 -18.68
CA GLY A 288 36.42 -6.31 -19.21
C GLY A 288 37.72 -5.57 -19.52
N ASN A 289 38.14 -5.63 -20.78
CA ASN A 289 39.34 -4.94 -21.27
C ASN A 289 39.16 -3.41 -21.24
N LEU A 290 40.28 -2.69 -21.32
CA LEU A 290 40.31 -1.24 -21.38
C LEU A 290 39.70 -0.77 -22.71
N ASN A 291 38.41 -0.45 -22.69
CA ASN A 291 37.66 0.00 -23.86
C ASN A 291 37.66 1.52 -24.01
N ILE A 292 37.35 1.98 -25.23
CA ILE A 292 37.37 3.41 -25.58
C ILE A 292 36.39 4.22 -24.71
N GLU A 293 35.20 3.66 -24.44
CA GLU A 293 34.19 4.27 -23.56
C GLU A 293 34.74 4.47 -22.13
N THR A 294 35.50 3.48 -21.62
CA THR A 294 36.16 3.54 -20.31
C THR A 294 37.26 4.58 -20.27
N MET A 295 38.08 4.67 -21.32
CA MET A 295 39.13 5.70 -21.41
C MET A 295 38.56 7.11 -21.41
N SER A 296 37.49 7.32 -22.18
CA SER A 296 36.74 8.58 -22.21
C SER A 296 36.15 8.91 -20.83
N ALA A 297 35.49 7.94 -20.18
CA ALA A 297 34.90 8.12 -18.86
C ALA A 297 35.93 8.38 -17.74
N LEU A 298 37.15 7.84 -17.87
CA LEU A 298 38.27 8.12 -16.98
C LEU A 298 38.93 9.48 -17.27
N GLY A 299 38.67 10.08 -18.43
CA GLY A 299 39.33 11.32 -18.86
C GLY A 299 40.79 11.13 -19.27
N VAL A 300 41.18 9.91 -19.64
CA VAL A 300 42.54 9.58 -20.07
C VAL A 300 42.59 9.63 -21.61
N ALA A 301 43.35 10.58 -22.16
CA ALA A 301 43.52 10.77 -23.60
C ALA A 301 44.95 10.45 -24.05
N GLY A 302 45.14 10.15 -25.35
CA GLY A 302 46.46 9.98 -25.96
C GLY A 302 46.96 8.53 -26.00
N TYR A 303 46.12 7.62 -26.46
CA TYR A 303 46.42 6.21 -26.72
C TYR A 303 46.34 5.89 -28.21
#